data_AF-A0A1M5ADZ4-F1
#
_entry.id   AF-A0A1M5ADZ4-F1
#
_cell.length_a   1.000
_cell.length_b   1.000
_cell.length_c   1.000
_cell.angle_alpha   90.00
_cell.angle_beta   90.00
_cell.angle_gamma   90.00
#
_symmetry.space_group_name_H-M   'P 1'
#
loop_
_entity.id
_entity.type
_entity.pdbx_description
1 polymer ?
#
loop_
_entity_poly.entity_id
_entity_poly.type
_entity_poly.pdbx_seq_one_letter_code
_entity_poly.pdbx_strand_id
1 'polypeptide(L)'
;MIRWFRRKKEDAPAQEPPVEREEAAEVPEGEQEPAGRDAVEMCEDERGREAAEAAAGHEEPEEAPSEETTESAGEIPEESAEEAEESAQRGRFFSRLRERLHRSRERLADRVDRLVLGKKTIDADVMDDLEEILITSDLGVQATQLLLERVSDRVKRKELQDPARLREALREEIARILSVDAPPFDPAAAKPFVIMVIGVNGVGKTTTIGKLARRIKTSGLSPLLVAGDTFRAAAIEQLERWGERIDVPVIRQKSGADPSAVAFDALDAAQARKADVVIVDTAGRMHTKVNLMEELKKVHRVIQKKMPTAPHEILLVLDATTGQNAISQARLFREAMNITGLILTKLDGTAKGGVIVPICHELKLPVRFIGIGEGMDDLRPFDPREFAEALL
;
A
#
# COMPACT_ATOMS: atom_id res chain seq x y z
N MET A 1 0.48 -19.22 43.69
CA MET A 1 0.21 -19.28 45.15
C MET A 1 -0.07 -17.85 45.56
N ILE A 2 -1.32 -17.39 45.66
CA ILE A 2 -2.16 -17.40 46.86
C ILE A 2 -3.60 -17.07 46.46
N ARG A 3 -4.55 -17.71 47.15
CA ARG A 3 -5.99 -17.79 46.95
C ARG A 3 -6.62 -17.34 48.28
N TRP A 4 -7.60 -16.43 48.27
CA TRP A 4 -8.49 -16.21 49.44
C TRP A 4 -9.85 -15.68 48.94
N PHE A 5 -10.83 -16.60 48.75
CA PHE A 5 -12.00 -16.85 49.64
C PHE A 5 -12.98 -15.66 49.68
N ARG A 6 -14.18 -15.67 49.06
CA ARG A 6 -15.32 -16.61 49.00
C ARG A 6 -16.09 -16.80 50.31
N ARG A 7 -17.29 -16.21 50.40
CA ARG A 7 -18.54 -16.78 50.96
C ARG A 7 -19.71 -15.92 50.47
N LYS A 8 -20.59 -16.45 49.59
CA LYS A 8 -21.85 -17.22 49.82
C LYS A 8 -22.96 -16.34 50.42
N LYS A 9 -24.25 -16.47 50.09
CA LYS A 9 -25.06 -17.18 49.07
C LYS A 9 -26.52 -16.90 49.54
N GLU A 10 -27.49 -16.67 48.67
CA GLU A 10 -28.81 -17.36 48.73
C GLU A 10 -29.72 -17.00 47.54
N ASP A 11 -30.44 -18.04 47.10
CA ASP A 11 -31.28 -18.20 45.91
C ASP A 11 -32.72 -17.70 46.20
N ALA A 12 -33.40 -16.94 45.32
CA ALA A 12 -34.43 -17.38 44.33
C ALA A 12 -35.63 -16.37 44.36
N PRO A 13 -36.63 -16.38 43.45
CA PRO A 13 -36.70 -16.83 42.05
C PRO A 13 -37.15 -15.72 41.07
N ALA A 14 -37.19 -16.08 39.78
CA ALA A 14 -37.54 -15.26 38.62
C ALA A 14 -39.01 -14.80 38.55
N GLN A 15 -39.22 -13.58 38.06
CA GLN A 15 -40.49 -13.08 37.52
C GLN A 15 -40.23 -12.46 36.14
N GLU A 16 -40.93 -12.96 35.13
CA GLU A 16 -40.99 -12.40 33.77
C GLU A 16 -41.83 -11.11 33.76
N PRO A 17 -41.41 -10.04 33.08
CA PRO A 17 -42.29 -8.92 32.77
C PRO A 17 -43.08 -9.17 31.46
N PRO A 18 -44.26 -8.53 31.31
CA PRO A 18 -45.25 -8.92 30.32
C PRO A 18 -44.99 -8.35 28.92
N VAL A 19 -45.59 -9.02 27.93
CA VAL A 19 -45.61 -8.67 26.51
C VAL A 19 -46.64 -7.56 26.28
N GLU A 20 -46.20 -6.37 25.90
CA GLU A 20 -47.05 -5.33 25.33
C GLU A 20 -47.01 -5.39 23.80
N ARG A 21 -48.20 -5.56 23.20
CA ARG A 21 -48.48 -5.37 21.79
C ARG A 21 -48.74 -3.89 21.56
N GLU A 22 -48.03 -3.26 20.63
CA GLU A 22 -48.47 -1.99 20.05
C GLU A 22 -48.87 -2.19 18.59
N GLU A 23 -50.09 -1.75 18.33
CA GLU A 23 -50.78 -1.74 17.05
C GLU A 23 -50.24 -0.65 16.11
N ALA A 24 -50.46 -0.88 14.83
CA ALA A 24 -50.17 0.01 13.72
C ALA A 24 -50.97 1.33 13.80
N ALA A 25 -50.36 2.42 13.33
CA ALA A 25 -51.04 3.62 12.88
C ALA A 25 -50.43 4.12 11.55
N GLU A 26 -51.26 4.13 10.51
CA GLU A 26 -51.17 4.98 9.30
C GLU A 26 -51.31 6.47 9.76
N VAL A 27 -50.83 7.53 9.10
CA VAL A 27 -50.99 8.14 7.74
C VAL A 27 -50.08 9.43 7.78
N PRO A 28 -50.03 10.42 6.84
CA PRO A 28 -50.22 10.50 5.37
C PRO A 28 -49.06 11.18 4.59
N GLU A 29 -49.33 11.28 3.29
CA GLU A 29 -48.64 11.94 2.17
C GLU A 29 -48.24 13.42 2.35
N GLY A 30 -47.15 13.79 1.67
CA GLY A 30 -47.15 14.86 0.67
C GLY A 30 -47.04 16.31 1.14
N GLU A 31 -45.87 16.93 0.95
CA GLU A 31 -45.77 18.38 0.74
C GLU A 31 -44.61 18.74 -0.19
N GLN A 32 -44.90 19.72 -1.04
CA GLN A 32 -44.17 20.14 -2.23
C GLN A 32 -43.09 21.17 -1.89
N GLU A 33 -41.93 21.11 -2.55
CA GLU A 33 -40.97 22.22 -2.60
C GLU A 33 -41.41 23.25 -3.67
N PRO A 34 -41.40 24.56 -3.37
CA PRO A 34 -41.50 25.58 -4.40
C PRO A 34 -40.11 26.06 -4.84
N ALA A 35 -40.02 26.29 -6.15
CA ALA A 35 -38.96 27.04 -6.81
C ALA A 35 -39.23 28.56 -6.78
N GLY A 36 -38.16 29.36 -6.77
CA GLY A 36 -38.15 30.81 -7.06
C GLY A 36 -36.80 31.40 -6.61
N ARG A 37 -35.84 31.74 -7.49
CA ARG A 37 -35.73 32.87 -8.44
C ARG A 37 -35.27 34.22 -7.82
N ASP A 38 -34.16 34.68 -8.39
CA ASP A 38 -33.81 36.05 -8.79
C ASP A 38 -32.98 37.02 -7.90
N ALA A 39 -32.20 37.83 -8.65
CA ALA A 39 -31.34 39.00 -8.35
C ALA A 39 -29.91 38.71 -7.87
N VAL A 40 -28.83 38.85 -8.66
CA VAL A 40 -28.28 39.99 -9.45
C VAL A 40 -27.79 41.14 -8.57
N GLU A 41 -26.45 41.33 -8.50
CA GLU A 41 -25.79 42.64 -8.58
C GLU A 41 -24.27 42.52 -8.83
N MET A 42 -23.75 43.58 -9.44
CA MET A 42 -22.52 43.73 -10.23
C MET A 42 -21.34 44.33 -9.42
N CYS A 43 -20.14 44.23 -9.99
CA CYS A 43 -19.19 45.33 -10.34
C CYS A 43 -17.80 44.70 -10.56
N GLU A 44 -17.30 44.64 -11.80
CA GLU A 44 -16.44 45.66 -12.47
C GLU A 44 -15.07 45.77 -11.76
N ASP A 45 -13.96 45.33 -12.34
CA ASP A 45 -13.21 45.73 -13.54
C ASP A 45 -11.91 46.37 -13.06
N GLU A 46 -10.77 45.93 -13.58
CA GLU A 46 -9.60 46.76 -13.85
C GLU A 46 -8.53 45.93 -14.58
N ARG A 47 -8.53 46.09 -15.90
CA ARG A 47 -7.40 45.85 -16.81
C ARG A 47 -6.89 47.18 -17.34
N GLY A 48 -5.59 47.41 -17.27
CA GLY A 48 -4.86 48.44 -18.04
C GLY A 48 -3.45 48.61 -17.48
N ARG A 49 -2.39 48.09 -18.13
CA ARG A 49 -1.67 48.59 -19.34
C ARG A 49 -0.62 49.67 -19.01
N GLU A 50 0.63 49.38 -19.39
CA GLU A 50 1.65 50.22 -20.08
C GLU A 50 2.95 49.36 -20.12
N ALA A 51 3.50 48.85 -21.24
CA ALA A 51 4.00 49.42 -22.50
C ALA A 51 5.12 50.46 -22.28
N ALA A 52 6.41 50.11 -22.44
CA ALA A 52 7.29 50.22 -23.63
C ALA A 52 8.61 50.87 -23.09
N GLU A 53 9.84 50.79 -23.62
CA GLU A 53 10.37 50.67 -24.98
C GLU A 53 11.94 50.61 -24.92
N ALA A 54 12.59 50.09 -25.98
CA ALA A 54 13.94 50.44 -26.51
C ALA A 54 15.21 49.97 -25.75
N ALA A 55 16.36 49.58 -26.34
CA ALA A 55 16.91 49.44 -27.70
C ALA A 55 18.18 48.54 -27.65
N ALA A 56 18.39 47.63 -28.61
CA ALA A 56 19.46 47.58 -29.64
C ALA A 56 20.95 47.53 -29.23
N GLY A 57 21.68 46.55 -29.78
CA GLY A 57 23.16 46.47 -29.91
C GLY A 57 23.70 45.03 -29.78
N HIS A 58 23.80 44.25 -30.87
CA HIS A 58 25.04 43.91 -31.62
C HIS A 58 26.19 43.34 -30.77
N GLU A 59 26.52 42.05 -30.96
CA GLU A 59 27.84 41.57 -31.46
C GLU A 59 27.84 40.04 -31.61
N GLU A 60 28.20 39.56 -32.81
CA GLU A 60 28.64 38.20 -33.12
C GLU A 60 29.97 37.90 -32.41
N PRO A 61 30.35 36.61 -32.29
CA PRO A 61 31.53 36.23 -33.07
C PRO A 61 31.45 34.83 -33.71
N GLU A 62 31.78 34.84 -35.01
CA GLU A 62 32.86 34.08 -35.67
C GLU A 62 32.95 32.54 -35.57
N GLU A 63 32.98 31.92 -36.75
CA GLU A 63 33.18 30.50 -37.03
C GLU A 63 34.65 30.02 -36.91
N ALA A 64 34.78 28.73 -36.56
CA ALA A 64 35.75 27.73 -37.01
C ALA A 64 37.20 27.76 -36.43
N PRO A 65 37.90 26.59 -36.29
CA PRO A 65 37.72 25.38 -37.09
C PRO A 65 37.61 24.03 -36.35
N SER A 66 37.14 23.08 -37.15
CA SER A 66 37.14 21.63 -37.01
C SER A 66 38.47 21.02 -36.57
N GLU A 67 38.40 20.09 -35.62
CA GLU A 67 39.32 18.95 -35.56
C GLU A 67 38.50 17.67 -35.64
N GLU A 68 38.66 16.97 -36.77
CA GLU A 68 38.35 15.56 -36.90
C GLU A 68 39.28 14.76 -35.99
N THR A 69 38.71 14.06 -35.02
CA THR A 69 39.32 12.85 -34.45
C THR A 69 38.37 11.69 -34.65
N THR A 70 38.51 11.05 -35.82
CA THR A 70 38.19 9.64 -36.00
C THR A 70 39.13 8.83 -35.13
N GLU A 71 38.69 8.44 -33.93
CA GLU A 71 39.28 7.31 -33.20
C GLU A 71 38.15 6.44 -32.63
N SER A 72 37.94 5.33 -33.35
CA SER A 72 37.52 4.02 -32.84
C SER A 72 36.39 4.04 -31.82
N ALA A 73 35.15 3.91 -32.31
CA ALA A 73 34.05 3.32 -31.57
C ALA A 73 34.46 1.91 -31.12
N GLY A 74 35.02 1.81 -29.92
CA GLY A 74 35.02 0.58 -29.16
C GLY A 74 33.59 0.28 -28.81
N GLU A 75 33.07 -0.84 -29.31
CA GLU A 75 31.82 -1.44 -28.85
C GLU A 75 31.89 -1.56 -27.33
N ILE A 76 31.18 -0.67 -26.63
CA ILE A 76 30.84 -0.88 -25.23
C ILE A 76 29.91 -2.11 -25.26
N PRO A 77 30.23 -3.21 -24.56
CA PRO A 77 29.33 -4.37 -24.52
C PRO A 77 27.95 -3.90 -24.06
N GLU A 78 26.89 -4.19 -24.83
CA GLU A 78 25.49 -3.82 -24.52
C GLU A 78 25.09 -4.23 -23.09
N GLU A 79 25.67 -5.32 -22.59
CA GLU A 79 25.51 -5.84 -21.21
C GLU A 79 25.93 -4.82 -20.13
N SER A 80 26.96 -4.00 -20.40
CA SER A 80 27.42 -2.96 -19.46
C SER A 80 26.57 -1.68 -19.48
N ALA A 81 25.85 -1.44 -20.57
CA ALA A 81 24.93 -0.30 -20.69
C ALA A 81 23.60 -0.60 -19.99
N GLU A 82 23.06 -1.81 -20.13
CA GLU A 82 21.84 -2.24 -19.43
C GLU A 82 22.03 -2.28 -17.90
N GLU A 83 23.15 -2.80 -17.40
CA GLU A 83 23.46 -2.79 -15.96
C GLU A 83 23.65 -1.35 -15.42
N ALA A 84 24.25 -0.46 -16.20
CA ALA A 84 24.40 0.95 -15.85
C ALA A 84 23.04 1.68 -15.82
N GLU A 85 22.15 1.39 -16.77
CA GLU A 85 20.79 1.95 -16.78
C GLU A 85 19.94 1.42 -15.62
N GLU A 86 20.00 0.12 -15.32
CA GLU A 86 19.23 -0.50 -14.24
C GLU A 86 19.70 0.00 -12.87
N SER A 87 21.02 0.12 -12.66
CA SER A 87 21.59 0.70 -11.44
C SER A 87 21.24 2.18 -11.28
N ALA A 88 21.30 2.97 -12.36
CA ALA A 88 20.87 4.38 -12.35
C ALA A 88 19.36 4.51 -12.06
N GLN A 89 18.54 3.61 -12.61
CA GLN A 89 17.11 3.58 -12.35
C GLN A 89 16.84 3.23 -10.89
N ARG A 90 17.52 2.22 -10.35
CA ARG A 90 17.46 1.81 -8.94
C ARG A 90 17.85 2.96 -8.01
N GLY A 91 18.94 3.69 -8.32
CA GLY A 91 19.34 4.90 -7.61
C GLY A 91 18.25 5.98 -7.60
N ARG A 92 17.67 6.33 -8.76
CA ARG A 92 16.56 7.30 -8.87
C ARG A 92 15.33 6.87 -8.06
N PHE A 93 15.05 5.57 -7.99
CA PHE A 93 13.92 5.06 -7.21
C PHE A 93 14.20 5.06 -5.71
N PHE A 94 15.40 4.70 -5.29
CA PHE A 94 15.80 4.77 -3.89
C PHE A 94 15.76 6.22 -3.37
N SER A 95 16.24 7.19 -4.16
CA SER A 95 16.11 8.61 -3.84
C SER A 95 14.65 9.04 -3.67
N ARG A 96 13.76 8.61 -4.57
CA ARG A 96 12.31 8.86 -4.45
C ARG A 96 11.69 8.18 -3.23
N LEU A 97 12.05 6.93 -2.93
CA LEU A 97 11.57 6.22 -1.74
C LEU A 97 11.98 6.96 -0.46
N ARG A 98 13.25 7.39 -0.38
CA ARG A 98 13.80 8.17 0.73
C ARG A 98 13.10 9.53 0.88
N GLU A 99 12.80 10.19 -0.24
CA GLU A 99 12.01 11.43 -0.26
C GLU A 99 10.58 11.18 0.26
N ARG A 100 9.91 10.12 -0.20
CA ARG A 100 8.56 9.77 0.24
C ARG A 100 8.49 9.41 1.73
N LEU A 101 9.51 8.72 2.24
CA LEU A 101 9.62 8.35 3.64
C LEU A 101 10.18 9.46 4.53
N HIS A 102 10.47 10.66 4.00
CA HIS A 102 11.14 11.73 4.73
C HIS A 102 10.51 12.02 6.09
N ARG A 103 9.17 12.14 6.15
CA ARG A 103 8.46 12.42 7.41
C ARG A 103 8.57 11.28 8.43
N SER A 104 8.59 10.03 7.97
CA SER A 104 8.82 8.87 8.84
C SER A 104 10.25 8.82 9.32
N ARG A 105 11.20 9.11 8.44
CA ARG A 105 12.61 9.20 8.76
C ARG A 105 12.89 10.29 9.78
N GLU A 106 12.33 11.50 9.64
CA GLU A 106 12.47 12.57 10.64
C GLU A 106 11.96 12.16 12.03
N ARG A 107 10.89 11.36 12.10
CA ARG A 107 10.37 10.88 13.38
C ARG A 107 11.20 9.76 14.01
N LEU A 108 11.86 8.96 13.19
CA LEU A 108 12.63 7.81 13.67
C LEU A 108 14.12 8.09 13.65
N ALA A 109 14.71 8.22 12.47
CA ALA A 109 16.15 8.40 12.27
C ALA A 109 16.70 9.62 13.03
N ASP A 110 16.07 10.80 12.89
CA ASP A 110 16.62 12.01 13.54
C ASP A 110 16.53 11.93 15.07
N ARG A 111 15.51 11.24 15.60
CA ARG A 111 15.38 11.01 17.05
C ARG A 111 16.39 9.98 17.54
N VAL A 112 16.64 8.93 16.78
CA VAL A 112 17.71 7.96 17.06
C VAL A 112 19.07 8.64 17.01
N ASP A 113 19.35 9.45 15.99
CA ASP A 113 20.61 10.18 15.84
C ASP A 113 20.83 11.15 17.02
N ARG A 114 19.79 11.84 17.49
CA ARG A 114 19.85 12.71 18.68
C ARG A 114 20.08 11.94 19.97
N LEU A 115 19.44 10.78 20.13
CA LEU A 115 19.58 9.94 21.31
C LEU A 115 21.03 9.48 21.48
N VAL A 116 21.69 9.14 20.38
CA VAL A 116 23.07 8.62 20.40
C VAL A 116 24.13 9.73 20.38
N LEU A 117 23.74 10.97 20.07
CA LEU A 117 24.66 12.11 19.97
C LEU A 117 25.30 12.43 21.33
N GLY A 118 26.64 12.40 21.38
CA GLY A 118 27.40 12.72 22.60
C GLY A 118 27.42 11.60 23.66
N LYS A 119 26.76 10.47 23.41
CA LYS A 119 26.84 9.28 24.26
C LYS A 119 28.10 8.48 23.92
N LYS A 120 28.79 7.95 24.94
CA LYS A 120 29.99 7.11 24.77
C LYS A 120 29.70 5.62 24.79
N THR A 121 28.55 5.23 25.34
CA THR A 121 28.12 3.84 25.55
C THR A 121 26.61 3.75 25.40
N ILE A 122 26.13 2.54 25.06
CA ILE A 122 24.71 2.21 25.03
C ILE A 122 24.36 1.61 26.39
N ASP A 123 23.77 2.41 27.28
CA ASP A 123 23.33 2.02 28.62
C ASP A 123 21.81 1.76 28.66
N ALA A 124 21.28 1.45 29.86
CA ALA A 124 19.86 1.14 30.03
C ALA A 124 18.96 2.33 29.67
N ASP A 125 19.36 3.55 30.06
CA ASP A 125 18.61 4.77 29.76
C ASP A 125 18.49 5.00 28.23
N VAL A 126 19.58 4.76 27.48
CA VAL A 126 19.54 4.82 26.01
C VAL A 126 18.59 3.78 25.42
N MET A 127 18.49 2.59 26.00
CA MET A 127 17.58 1.54 25.52
C MET A 127 16.11 1.87 25.80
N ASP A 128 15.81 2.46 26.96
CA ASP A 128 14.46 2.90 27.34
C ASP A 128 13.99 4.06 26.45
N ASP A 129 14.85 5.05 26.20
CA ASP A 129 14.55 6.15 25.27
C ASP A 129 14.35 5.63 23.83
N LEU A 130 15.15 4.64 23.41
CA LEU A 130 15.00 3.98 22.12
C LEU A 130 13.65 3.25 22.01
N GLU A 131 13.20 2.58 23.08
CA GLU A 131 11.88 1.95 23.14
C GLU A 131 10.77 2.96 22.85
N GLU A 132 10.82 4.12 23.53
CA GLU A 132 9.84 5.19 23.35
C GLU A 132 9.84 5.68 21.90
N ILE A 133 11.02 5.92 21.32
CA ILE A 133 11.16 6.36 19.93
C ILE A 133 10.54 5.36 18.95
N LEU A 134 10.82 4.06 19.11
CA LEU A 134 10.32 3.02 18.22
C LEU A 134 8.79 2.88 18.32
N ILE A 135 8.24 2.88 19.53
CA ILE A 135 6.78 2.80 19.75
C ILE A 135 6.06 4.00 19.15
N THR A 136 6.55 5.21 19.42
CA THR A 136 5.96 6.47 18.92
C THR A 136 6.11 6.65 17.40
N SER A 137 6.98 5.85 16.76
CA SER A 137 7.16 5.78 15.31
C SER A 137 6.28 4.72 14.62
N ASP A 138 5.24 4.24 15.30
CA ASP A 138 4.27 3.25 14.79
C ASP A 138 4.84 1.84 14.57
N LEU A 139 6.01 1.48 15.13
CA LEU A 139 6.52 0.10 15.06
C LEU A 139 5.75 -0.86 15.99
N GLY A 140 4.99 -0.34 16.96
CA GLY A 140 4.17 -1.15 17.86
C GLY A 140 4.97 -1.91 18.92
N VAL A 141 4.32 -2.23 20.04
CA VAL A 141 4.98 -2.75 21.24
C VAL A 141 5.74 -4.05 20.99
N GLN A 142 5.12 -5.04 20.34
CA GLN A 142 5.73 -6.37 20.16
C GLN A 142 6.96 -6.33 19.24
N ALA A 143 6.89 -5.58 18.14
CA ALA A 143 8.03 -5.50 17.23
C ALA A 143 9.16 -4.65 17.85
N THR A 144 8.83 -3.59 18.59
CA THR A 144 9.82 -2.83 19.37
C THR A 144 10.53 -3.72 20.38
N GLN A 145 9.80 -4.48 21.19
CA GLN A 145 10.40 -5.39 22.18
C GLN A 145 11.36 -6.38 21.53
N LEU A 146 10.97 -6.98 20.40
CA LEU A 146 11.85 -7.87 19.64
C LEU A 146 13.12 -7.16 19.14
N LEU A 147 12.97 -5.94 18.62
CA LEU A 147 14.12 -5.16 18.14
C LEU A 147 15.10 -4.85 19.28
N LEU A 148 14.57 -4.40 20.42
CA LEU A 148 15.39 -4.06 21.59
C LEU A 148 16.08 -5.29 22.19
N GLU A 149 15.40 -6.44 22.24
CA GLU A 149 16.01 -7.70 22.67
C GLU A 149 17.22 -8.05 21.80
N ARG A 150 17.05 -8.04 20.47
CA ARG A 150 18.12 -8.38 19.53
C ARG A 150 19.28 -7.39 19.55
N VAL A 151 18.97 -6.10 19.64
CA VAL A 151 19.99 -5.05 19.78
C VAL A 151 20.75 -5.20 21.10
N SER A 152 20.03 -5.41 22.22
CA SER A 152 20.63 -5.64 23.54
C SER A 152 21.62 -6.80 23.54
N ASP A 153 21.26 -7.90 22.88
CA ASP A 153 22.13 -9.08 22.80
C ASP A 153 23.42 -8.79 22.02
N ARG A 154 23.36 -7.96 20.97
CA ARG A 154 24.55 -7.51 20.23
C ARG A 154 25.42 -6.55 21.07
N VAL A 155 24.81 -5.68 21.88
CA VAL A 155 25.54 -4.85 22.85
C VAL A 155 26.27 -5.72 23.88
N LYS A 156 25.59 -6.72 24.47
CA LYS A 156 26.19 -7.66 25.44
C LYS A 156 27.36 -8.46 24.83
N ARG A 157 27.27 -8.83 23.55
CA ARG A 157 28.36 -9.48 22.80
C ARG A 157 29.52 -8.54 22.44
N LYS A 158 29.47 -7.26 22.86
CA LYS A 158 30.46 -6.20 22.55
C LYS A 158 30.58 -5.90 21.06
N GLU A 159 29.59 -6.27 20.25
CA GLU A 159 29.53 -5.99 18.81
C GLU A 159 29.14 -4.52 18.56
N LEU A 160 28.37 -3.94 19.48
CA LEU A 160 27.87 -2.56 19.46
C LEU A 160 28.46 -1.77 20.63
N GLN A 161 29.65 -1.20 20.42
CA GLN A 161 30.28 -0.28 21.39
C GLN A 161 30.10 1.19 20.99
N ASP A 162 29.67 1.45 19.76
CA ASP A 162 29.55 2.77 19.16
C ASP A 162 28.07 3.10 18.85
N PRO A 163 27.54 4.23 19.35
CA PRO A 163 26.39 4.95 18.80
C PRO A 163 26.09 4.75 17.32
N ALA A 164 27.07 4.92 16.43
CA ALA A 164 26.87 4.83 14.99
C ALA A 164 26.48 3.41 14.54
N ARG A 165 26.95 2.38 15.25
CA ARG A 165 26.61 0.98 14.98
C ARG A 165 25.21 0.61 15.46
N LEU A 166 24.62 1.37 16.40
CA LEU A 166 23.25 1.13 16.85
C LEU A 166 22.25 1.30 15.70
N ARG A 167 22.41 2.36 14.89
CA ARG A 167 21.57 2.62 13.72
C ARG A 167 21.68 1.52 12.68
N GLU A 168 22.90 1.10 12.38
CA GLU A 168 23.14 0.00 11.44
C GLU A 168 22.52 -1.31 11.95
N ALA A 169 22.67 -1.60 13.26
CA ALA A 169 22.05 -2.76 13.86
C ALA A 169 20.52 -2.73 13.78
N LEU A 170 19.89 -1.58 14.07
CA LEU A 170 18.44 -1.42 13.93
C LEU A 170 17.99 -1.61 12.48
N ARG A 171 18.71 -1.05 11.50
CA ARG A 171 18.42 -1.23 10.07
C ARG A 171 18.47 -2.70 9.68
N GLU A 172 19.51 -3.41 10.09
CA GLU A 172 19.65 -4.85 9.84
C GLU A 172 18.51 -5.66 10.47
N GLU A 173 18.15 -5.37 11.73
CA GLU A 173 17.08 -6.11 12.41
C GLU A 173 15.70 -5.82 11.80
N ILE A 174 15.42 -4.57 11.42
CA ILE A 174 14.20 -4.19 10.70
C ILE A 174 14.14 -4.92 9.36
N ALA A 175 15.23 -4.90 8.57
CA ALA A 175 15.29 -5.61 7.31
C ALA A 175 15.05 -7.12 7.49
N ARG A 176 15.58 -7.72 8.56
CA ARG A 176 15.32 -9.14 8.90
C ARG A 176 13.87 -9.41 9.26
N ILE A 177 13.21 -8.52 10.01
CA ILE A 177 11.78 -8.66 10.34
C ILE A 177 10.92 -8.58 9.07
N LEU A 178 11.28 -7.68 8.15
CA LEU A 178 10.59 -7.46 6.89
C LEU A 178 10.88 -8.56 5.85
N SER A 179 11.97 -9.31 6.01
CA SER A 179 12.34 -10.46 5.17
C SER A 179 11.54 -11.70 5.58
N VAL A 180 10.24 -11.70 5.29
CA VAL A 180 9.37 -12.86 5.49
C VAL A 180 9.61 -13.86 4.36
N ASP A 181 9.93 -15.11 4.73
CA ASP A 181 10.11 -16.19 3.77
C ASP A 181 8.78 -16.51 3.07
N ALA A 182 8.80 -16.44 1.74
CA ALA A 182 7.63 -16.68 0.90
C ALA A 182 8.08 -17.04 -0.53
N PRO A 183 7.29 -17.84 -1.27
CA PRO A 183 7.53 -18.06 -2.69
C PRO A 183 7.64 -16.73 -3.44
N PRO A 184 8.50 -16.62 -4.47
CA PRO A 184 8.61 -15.40 -5.26
C PRO A 184 7.27 -15.07 -5.93
N PHE A 185 7.01 -13.77 -6.13
CA PHE A 185 5.88 -13.35 -6.94
C PHE A 185 6.20 -13.62 -8.42
N ASP A 186 5.66 -14.72 -8.95
CA ASP A 186 5.90 -15.17 -10.32
C ASP A 186 4.57 -15.33 -11.09
N PRO A 187 4.14 -14.27 -11.81
CA PRO A 187 2.95 -14.33 -12.64
C PRO A 187 3.05 -15.28 -13.85
N ALA A 188 4.22 -15.84 -14.15
CA ALA A 188 4.40 -16.80 -15.23
C ALA A 188 4.23 -18.26 -14.77
N ALA A 189 4.17 -18.52 -13.47
CA ALA A 189 4.05 -19.86 -12.89
C ALA A 189 2.73 -20.59 -13.24
N ALA A 190 1.71 -19.86 -13.69
CA ALA A 190 0.42 -20.40 -14.10
C ALA A 190 -0.19 -19.56 -15.22
N LYS A 191 -1.10 -20.16 -16.01
CA LYS A 191 -1.77 -19.45 -17.11
C LYS A 191 -3.27 -19.76 -17.21
N PRO A 192 -4.16 -18.80 -16.94
CA PRO A 192 -3.87 -17.48 -16.36
C PRO A 192 -3.42 -17.57 -14.89
N PHE A 193 -2.46 -16.74 -14.50
CA PHE A 193 -2.15 -16.47 -13.10
C PHE A 193 -3.20 -15.53 -12.50
N VAL A 194 -4.07 -16.05 -11.63
CA VAL A 194 -5.14 -15.27 -10.99
C VAL A 194 -4.66 -14.58 -9.70
N ILE A 195 -4.81 -13.26 -9.66
CA ILE A 195 -4.53 -12.38 -8.51
C ILE A 195 -5.85 -11.79 -8.03
N MET A 196 -6.16 -11.96 -6.74
CA MET A 196 -7.31 -11.32 -6.09
C MET A 196 -6.81 -10.18 -5.20
N VAL A 197 -7.27 -8.95 -5.45
CA VAL A 197 -6.82 -7.76 -4.70
C VAL A 197 -7.91 -7.32 -3.72
N ILE A 198 -7.59 -7.35 -2.43
CA ILE A 198 -8.54 -7.05 -1.35
C ILE A 198 -8.05 -5.89 -0.48
N GLY A 199 -8.94 -5.38 0.39
CA GLY A 199 -8.64 -4.28 1.30
C GLY A 199 -9.81 -3.31 1.43
N VAL A 200 -9.69 -2.34 2.34
CA VAL A 200 -10.80 -1.41 2.61
C VAL A 200 -10.94 -0.33 1.55
N ASN A 201 -12.03 0.43 1.60
CA ASN A 201 -12.21 1.57 0.71
C ASN A 201 -11.18 2.67 1.00
N GLY A 202 -10.74 3.37 -0.04
CA GLY A 202 -9.81 4.49 0.10
C GLY A 202 -8.33 4.12 0.23
N VAL A 203 -7.95 2.85 0.44
CA VAL A 203 -6.54 2.42 0.51
C VAL A 203 -5.82 2.36 -0.84
N GLY A 204 -6.53 2.64 -1.94
CA GLY A 204 -5.94 2.68 -3.27
C GLY A 204 -5.93 1.33 -4.02
N LYS A 205 -6.87 0.41 -3.76
CA LYS A 205 -6.98 -0.88 -4.47
C LYS A 205 -7.03 -0.75 -5.99
N THR A 206 -8.03 -0.07 -6.53
CA THR A 206 -8.23 0.09 -7.99
C THR A 206 -7.03 0.77 -8.65
N THR A 207 -6.44 1.78 -8.00
CA THR A 207 -5.20 2.42 -8.46
C THR A 207 -4.04 1.43 -8.47
N THR A 208 -3.88 0.63 -7.42
CA THR A 208 -2.83 -0.40 -7.32
C THR A 208 -2.99 -1.47 -8.40
N ILE A 209 -4.23 -1.89 -8.68
CA ILE A 209 -4.55 -2.85 -9.75
C ILE A 209 -4.11 -2.30 -11.11
N GLY A 210 -4.43 -1.04 -11.41
CA GLY A 210 -4.01 -0.40 -12.66
C GLY A 210 -2.49 -0.34 -12.80
N LYS A 211 -1.77 0.03 -11.74
CA LYS A 211 -0.29 0.06 -11.73
C LYS A 211 0.32 -1.34 -11.85
N LEU A 212 -0.25 -2.33 -11.16
CA LEU A 212 0.20 -3.72 -11.23
C LEU A 212 -0.02 -4.29 -12.64
N ALA A 213 -1.16 -4.04 -13.25
CA ALA A 213 -1.45 -4.43 -14.63
C ALA A 213 -0.47 -3.78 -15.61
N ARG A 214 -0.17 -2.48 -15.45
CA ARG A 214 0.85 -1.80 -16.26
C ARG A 214 2.20 -2.48 -16.12
N ARG A 215 2.65 -2.77 -14.90
CA ARG A 215 3.93 -3.45 -14.64
C ARG A 215 3.99 -4.82 -15.32
N ILE A 216 2.93 -5.62 -15.21
CA ILE A 216 2.81 -6.95 -15.83
C ILE A 216 2.80 -6.84 -17.36
N LYS A 217 2.11 -5.84 -17.92
CA LYS A 217 2.16 -5.55 -19.36
C LYS A 217 3.56 -5.17 -19.83
N THR A 218 4.25 -4.32 -19.08
CA THR A 218 5.63 -3.90 -19.39
C THR A 218 6.63 -5.07 -19.29
N SER A 219 6.36 -6.09 -18.47
CA SER A 219 7.18 -7.32 -18.44
C SER A 219 6.84 -8.31 -19.56
N GLY A 220 6.05 -7.92 -20.56
CA GLY A 220 5.71 -8.74 -21.73
C GLY A 220 4.55 -9.73 -21.53
N LEU A 221 3.89 -9.72 -20.37
CA LEU A 221 2.72 -10.57 -20.11
C LEU A 221 1.42 -9.84 -20.45
N SER A 222 0.37 -10.60 -20.76
CA SER A 222 -0.96 -10.07 -21.08
C SER A 222 -1.91 -10.10 -19.86
N PRO A 223 -2.08 -8.98 -19.13
CA PRO A 223 -3.05 -8.91 -18.05
C PRO A 223 -4.48 -8.74 -18.57
N LEU A 224 -5.44 -9.19 -17.77
CA LEU A 224 -6.87 -8.93 -17.91
C LEU A 224 -7.41 -8.48 -16.56
N LEU A 225 -8.16 -7.37 -16.55
CA LEU A 225 -8.73 -6.78 -15.34
C LEU A 225 -10.17 -7.24 -15.14
N VAL A 226 -10.58 -7.39 -13.88
CA VAL A 226 -11.95 -7.77 -13.52
C VAL A 226 -12.53 -6.74 -12.55
N ALA A 227 -13.63 -6.11 -12.96
CA ALA A 227 -14.34 -5.12 -12.16
C ALA A 227 -15.27 -5.79 -11.13
N GLY A 228 -14.70 -6.36 -10.08
CA GLY A 228 -15.45 -7.04 -9.02
C GLY A 228 -15.94 -6.13 -7.87
N ASP A 229 -15.55 -4.85 -7.78
CA ASP A 229 -16.25 -3.84 -6.96
C ASP A 229 -17.55 -3.42 -7.66
N THR A 230 -18.50 -4.34 -7.77
CA THR A 230 -19.73 -4.16 -8.57
C THR A 230 -20.72 -3.20 -7.94
N PHE A 231 -20.62 -2.93 -6.63
CA PHE A 231 -21.54 -2.04 -5.93
C PHE A 231 -21.30 -0.58 -6.30
N ARG A 232 -20.06 -0.20 -6.62
CA ARG A 232 -19.69 1.18 -6.93
C ARG A 232 -19.55 1.35 -8.43
N ALA A 233 -20.56 1.91 -9.09
CA ALA A 233 -20.49 2.29 -10.51
C ALA A 233 -19.20 3.07 -10.85
N ALA A 234 -18.84 4.06 -10.03
CA ALA A 234 -17.62 4.83 -10.21
C ALA A 234 -16.32 4.00 -10.08
N ALA A 235 -16.33 2.89 -9.34
CA ALA A 235 -15.17 2.00 -9.25
C ALA A 235 -15.00 1.16 -10.53
N ILE A 236 -16.11 0.69 -11.11
CA ILE A 236 -16.12 0.03 -12.42
C ILE A 236 -15.56 0.99 -13.47
N GLU A 237 -16.11 2.21 -13.57
CA GLU A 237 -15.67 3.23 -14.54
C GLU A 237 -14.21 3.65 -14.31
N GLN A 238 -13.76 3.71 -13.05
CA GLN A 238 -12.36 4.00 -12.74
C GLN A 238 -11.43 2.89 -13.24
N LEU A 239 -11.80 1.61 -13.05
CA LEU A 239 -11.01 0.48 -13.54
C LEU A 239 -11.01 0.40 -15.07
N GLU A 240 -12.14 0.70 -15.72
CA GLU A 240 -12.24 0.81 -17.18
C GLU A 240 -11.28 1.87 -17.74
N ARG A 241 -11.31 3.09 -17.18
CA ARG A 241 -10.37 4.15 -17.58
C ARG A 241 -8.92 3.76 -17.36
N TRP A 242 -8.61 3.00 -16.31
CA TRP A 242 -7.27 2.43 -16.12
C TRP A 242 -6.93 1.46 -17.24
N GLY A 243 -7.82 0.51 -17.56
CA GLY A 243 -7.66 -0.44 -18.65
C GLY A 243 -7.47 0.23 -20.00
N GLU A 244 -8.30 1.20 -20.36
CA GLU A 244 -8.17 1.99 -21.59
C GLU A 244 -6.82 2.71 -21.66
N ARG A 245 -6.40 3.37 -20.57
CA ARG A 245 -5.16 4.14 -20.52
C ARG A 245 -3.91 3.29 -20.71
N ILE A 246 -3.93 2.02 -20.28
CA ILE A 246 -2.80 1.10 -20.42
C ILE A 246 -3.03 0.05 -21.51
N ASP A 247 -4.13 0.15 -22.26
CA ASP A 247 -4.57 -0.79 -23.29
C ASP A 247 -4.62 -2.24 -22.78
N VAL A 248 -5.42 -2.44 -21.72
CA VAL A 248 -5.65 -3.74 -21.06
C VAL A 248 -7.14 -4.00 -20.97
N PRO A 249 -7.62 -5.19 -21.40
CA PRO A 249 -9.04 -5.51 -21.39
C PRO A 249 -9.59 -5.58 -19.96
N VAL A 250 -10.79 -5.02 -19.77
CA VAL A 250 -11.53 -5.06 -18.51
C VAL A 250 -12.83 -5.86 -18.71
N ILE A 251 -13.03 -6.88 -17.87
CA ILE A 251 -14.29 -7.62 -17.79
C ILE A 251 -15.13 -7.02 -16.68
N ARG A 252 -16.38 -6.70 -17.01
CA ARG A 252 -17.35 -6.10 -16.10
C ARG A 252 -18.76 -6.56 -16.40
N GLN A 253 -19.64 -6.34 -15.44
CA GLN A 253 -21.09 -6.41 -15.63
C GLN A 253 -21.72 -5.08 -15.19
N LYS A 254 -23.05 -5.02 -15.17
CA LYS A 254 -23.79 -3.85 -14.67
C LYS A 254 -23.52 -3.61 -13.18
N SER A 255 -23.65 -2.36 -12.74
CA SER A 255 -23.60 -2.01 -11.31
C SER A 255 -24.63 -2.83 -10.53
N GLY A 256 -24.24 -3.31 -9.34
CA GLY A 256 -25.05 -4.19 -8.51
C GLY A 256 -25.09 -5.66 -8.93
N ALA A 257 -24.32 -6.06 -9.95
CA ALA A 257 -24.15 -7.47 -10.30
C ALA A 257 -23.43 -8.25 -9.19
N ASP A 258 -23.56 -9.58 -9.19
CA ASP A 258 -22.83 -10.46 -8.27
C ASP A 258 -21.32 -10.47 -8.61
N PRO A 259 -20.41 -9.99 -7.73
CA PRO A 259 -18.97 -10.00 -7.99
C PRO A 259 -18.43 -11.38 -8.38
N SER A 260 -19.01 -12.43 -7.81
CA SER A 260 -18.58 -13.80 -8.09
C SER A 260 -18.90 -14.22 -9.53
N ALA A 261 -20.01 -13.73 -10.09
CA ALA A 261 -20.38 -13.97 -11.49
C ALA A 261 -19.42 -13.22 -12.43
N VAL A 262 -19.06 -11.97 -12.12
CA VAL A 262 -18.08 -11.22 -12.91
C VAL A 262 -16.72 -11.93 -12.95
N ALA A 263 -16.25 -12.44 -11.80
CA ALA A 263 -15.02 -13.22 -11.72
C ALA A 263 -15.11 -14.54 -12.52
N PHE A 264 -16.25 -15.23 -12.49
CA PHE A 264 -16.46 -16.44 -13.27
C PHE A 264 -16.37 -16.19 -14.78
N ASP A 265 -17.06 -15.18 -15.28
CA ASP A 265 -17.06 -14.82 -16.70
C ASP A 265 -15.67 -14.35 -17.15
N ALA A 266 -14.96 -13.61 -16.29
CA ALA A 266 -13.62 -13.16 -16.58
C ALA A 266 -12.62 -14.30 -16.76
N LEU A 267 -12.76 -15.40 -16.00
CA LEU A 267 -11.92 -16.58 -16.18
C LEU A 267 -12.19 -17.29 -17.51
N ASP A 268 -13.44 -17.36 -17.98
CA ASP A 268 -13.73 -17.87 -19.34
C ASP A 268 -13.08 -16.98 -20.39
N ALA A 269 -13.25 -15.67 -20.26
CA ALA A 269 -12.68 -14.71 -21.19
C ALA A 269 -11.15 -14.79 -21.21
N ALA A 270 -10.51 -14.93 -20.04
CA ALA A 270 -9.06 -15.05 -19.92
C ALA A 270 -8.54 -16.34 -20.57
N GLN A 271 -9.21 -17.48 -20.36
CA GLN A 271 -8.86 -18.76 -20.99
C GLN A 271 -9.03 -18.69 -22.52
N ALA A 272 -10.16 -18.17 -23.00
CA ALA A 272 -10.45 -18.03 -24.42
C ALA A 272 -9.45 -17.09 -25.13
N ARG A 273 -9.06 -16.00 -24.46
CA ARG A 273 -8.08 -15.01 -24.97
C ARG A 273 -6.63 -15.40 -24.71
N LYS A 274 -6.39 -16.51 -24.00
CA LYS A 274 -5.05 -16.97 -23.56
C LYS A 274 -4.28 -15.89 -22.79
N ALA A 275 -4.99 -15.10 -21.98
CA ALA A 275 -4.38 -14.09 -21.12
C ALA A 275 -3.41 -14.74 -20.13
N ASP A 276 -2.31 -14.06 -19.84
CA ASP A 276 -1.28 -14.56 -18.91
C ASP A 276 -1.68 -14.33 -17.46
N VAL A 277 -2.32 -13.20 -17.14
CA VAL A 277 -2.66 -12.83 -15.76
C VAL A 277 -4.09 -12.30 -15.68
N VAL A 278 -4.82 -12.67 -14.63
CA VAL A 278 -6.14 -12.09 -14.30
C VAL A 278 -6.04 -11.38 -12.97
N ILE A 279 -6.42 -10.10 -12.93
CA ILE A 279 -6.40 -9.29 -11.69
C ILE A 279 -7.82 -8.88 -11.32
N VAL A 280 -8.29 -9.35 -10.18
CA VAL A 280 -9.66 -9.16 -9.70
C VAL A 280 -9.70 -8.02 -8.68
N ASP A 281 -10.38 -6.92 -9.02
CA ASP A 281 -10.78 -5.89 -8.05
C ASP A 281 -11.95 -6.40 -7.20
N THR A 282 -12.02 -5.98 -5.94
CA THR A 282 -13.09 -6.41 -5.02
C THR A 282 -13.65 -5.24 -4.23
N ALA A 283 -14.85 -5.41 -3.69
CA ALA A 283 -15.41 -4.46 -2.74
C ALA A 283 -14.49 -4.26 -1.51
N GLY A 284 -14.61 -3.10 -0.85
CA GLY A 284 -13.83 -2.76 0.35
C GLY A 284 -14.64 -2.16 1.51
N ARG A 285 -15.96 -2.37 1.54
CA ARG A 285 -16.87 -1.78 2.54
C ARG A 285 -16.75 -2.49 3.90
N MET A 286 -15.69 -2.19 4.67
CA MET A 286 -15.40 -2.88 5.94
C MET A 286 -16.42 -2.60 7.05
N HIS A 287 -17.21 -1.52 6.97
CA HIS A 287 -18.21 -1.17 8.01
C HIS A 287 -19.26 -2.27 8.20
N THR A 288 -19.48 -3.12 7.19
CA THR A 288 -20.32 -4.32 7.24
C THR A 288 -19.44 -5.59 7.22
N LYS A 289 -18.58 -5.75 8.24
CA LYS A 289 -17.50 -6.76 8.30
C LYS A 289 -17.94 -8.16 7.84
N VAL A 290 -19.07 -8.65 8.35
CA VAL A 290 -19.55 -10.01 8.04
C VAL A 290 -19.91 -10.15 6.55
N ASN A 291 -20.68 -9.19 6.01
CA ASN A 291 -21.15 -9.25 4.63
C ASN A 291 -19.98 -9.15 3.64
N LEU A 292 -19.01 -8.27 3.90
CA LEU A 292 -17.82 -8.15 3.04
C LEU A 292 -17.03 -9.46 3.00
N MET A 293 -16.77 -10.08 4.15
CA MET A 293 -15.96 -11.30 4.19
C MET A 293 -16.65 -12.47 3.50
N GLU A 294 -17.98 -12.62 3.66
CA GLU A 294 -18.73 -13.67 2.98
C GLU A 294 -18.78 -13.46 1.46
N GLU A 295 -18.86 -12.20 1.00
CA GLU A 295 -18.75 -11.86 -0.42
C GLU A 295 -17.38 -12.26 -0.98
N LEU A 296 -16.29 -11.87 -0.31
CA LEU A 296 -14.93 -12.21 -0.76
C LEU A 296 -14.69 -13.73 -0.76
N LYS A 297 -15.16 -14.46 0.26
CA LYS A 297 -15.12 -15.93 0.29
C LYS A 297 -15.96 -16.56 -0.82
N LYS A 298 -17.08 -15.95 -1.20
CA LYS A 298 -17.89 -16.42 -2.33
C LYS A 298 -17.15 -16.25 -3.66
N VAL A 299 -16.53 -15.09 -3.89
CA VAL A 299 -15.68 -14.85 -5.08
C VAL A 299 -14.56 -15.88 -5.15
N HIS A 300 -13.82 -16.08 -4.05
CA HIS A 300 -12.76 -17.08 -3.94
C HIS A 300 -13.25 -18.50 -4.28
N ARG A 301 -14.38 -18.94 -3.70
CA ARG A 301 -14.97 -20.26 -4.00
C ARG A 301 -15.34 -20.42 -5.47
N VAL A 302 -15.85 -19.37 -6.11
CA VAL A 302 -16.22 -19.43 -7.53
C VAL A 302 -14.99 -19.47 -8.43
N ILE A 303 -13.93 -18.72 -8.10
CA ILE A 303 -12.63 -18.84 -8.77
C ILE A 303 -12.09 -20.27 -8.65
N GLN A 304 -12.10 -20.85 -7.43
CA GLN A 304 -11.63 -22.22 -7.18
C GLN A 304 -12.42 -23.30 -7.93
N LYS A 305 -13.75 -23.13 -8.04
CA LYS A 305 -14.59 -24.06 -8.81
C LYS A 305 -14.16 -24.15 -10.28
N LYS A 306 -13.65 -23.04 -10.83
CA LYS A 306 -13.20 -22.94 -12.21
C LYS A 306 -11.75 -23.38 -12.39
N MET A 307 -10.91 -23.01 -11.43
CA MET A 307 -9.49 -23.31 -11.41
C MET A 307 -9.09 -23.64 -9.97
N PRO A 308 -8.94 -24.94 -9.62
CA PRO A 308 -8.71 -25.36 -8.24
C PRO A 308 -7.47 -24.77 -7.56
N THR A 309 -6.45 -24.37 -8.34
CA THR A 309 -5.21 -23.73 -7.85
C THR A 309 -5.31 -22.22 -7.68
N ALA A 310 -6.40 -21.58 -8.14
CA ALA A 310 -6.60 -20.15 -8.10
C ALA A 310 -7.49 -19.70 -6.91
N PRO A 311 -7.35 -18.46 -6.42
CA PRO A 311 -6.33 -17.47 -6.81
C PRO A 311 -4.93 -17.89 -6.34
N HIS A 312 -3.92 -17.64 -7.17
CA HIS A 312 -2.52 -17.94 -6.85
C HIS A 312 -1.93 -16.91 -5.88
N GLU A 313 -2.42 -15.66 -5.95
CA GLU A 313 -2.10 -14.59 -5.01
C GLU A 313 -3.38 -13.89 -4.54
N ILE A 314 -3.48 -13.68 -3.23
CA ILE A 314 -4.46 -12.81 -2.57
C ILE A 314 -3.68 -11.66 -1.93
N LEU A 315 -3.72 -10.50 -2.58
CA LEU A 315 -2.94 -9.32 -2.19
C LEU A 315 -3.81 -8.37 -1.36
N LEU A 316 -3.46 -8.16 -0.10
CA LEU A 316 -4.12 -7.18 0.76
C LEU A 316 -3.45 -5.81 0.62
N VAL A 317 -4.22 -4.82 0.17
CA VAL A 317 -3.77 -3.43 0.07
C VAL A 317 -4.05 -2.70 1.38
N LEU A 318 -3.02 -2.08 1.94
CA LEU A 318 -3.06 -1.32 3.18
C LEU A 318 -2.56 0.11 2.96
N ASP A 319 -3.14 1.04 3.72
CA ASP A 319 -2.78 2.46 3.68
C ASP A 319 -1.79 2.79 4.81
N ALA A 320 -0.59 3.22 4.45
CA ALA A 320 0.48 3.56 5.39
C ALA A 320 0.15 4.76 6.30
N THR A 321 -0.85 5.58 5.97
CA THR A 321 -1.28 6.72 6.81
C THR A 321 -2.07 6.27 8.04
N THR A 322 -2.58 5.04 8.04
CA THR A 322 -3.52 4.57 9.06
C THR A 322 -2.86 4.04 10.34
N GLY A 323 -1.53 3.86 10.36
CA GLY A 323 -0.78 3.38 11.53
C GLY A 323 -1.36 2.08 12.09
N GLN A 324 -1.51 1.98 13.41
CA GLN A 324 -2.02 0.76 14.08
C GLN A 324 -3.37 0.22 13.55
N ASN A 325 -4.20 1.05 12.90
CA ASN A 325 -5.42 0.57 12.25
C ASN A 325 -5.11 -0.40 11.09
N ALA A 326 -4.00 -0.25 10.39
CA ALA A 326 -3.61 -1.19 9.34
C ALA A 326 -3.37 -2.61 9.90
N ILE A 327 -2.81 -2.72 11.12
CA ILE A 327 -2.56 -4.02 11.77
C ILE A 327 -3.88 -4.72 12.09
N SER A 328 -4.82 -4.02 12.71
CA SER A 328 -6.13 -4.61 13.04
C SER A 328 -6.93 -5.00 11.80
N GLN A 329 -6.83 -4.23 10.71
CA GLN A 329 -7.41 -4.58 9.42
C GLN A 329 -6.76 -5.82 8.82
N ALA A 330 -5.43 -5.90 8.85
CA ALA A 330 -4.69 -7.03 8.30
C ALA A 330 -4.98 -8.34 9.06
N ARG A 331 -5.11 -8.29 10.40
CA ARG A 331 -5.60 -9.41 11.21
C ARG A 331 -6.98 -9.89 10.75
N LEU A 332 -7.93 -8.96 10.63
CA LEU A 332 -9.31 -9.29 10.25
C LEU A 332 -9.38 -9.99 8.88
N PHE A 333 -8.65 -9.48 7.88
CA PHE A 333 -8.62 -10.11 6.56
C PHE A 333 -7.89 -11.46 6.58
N ARG A 334 -6.80 -11.59 7.35
CA ARG A 334 -6.06 -12.85 7.47
C ARG A 334 -6.89 -13.95 8.12
N GLU A 335 -7.74 -13.60 9.09
CA GLU A 335 -8.68 -14.55 9.72
C GLU A 335 -9.77 -15.02 8.74
N ALA A 336 -10.18 -14.15 7.81
CA ALA A 336 -11.24 -14.45 6.86
C ALA A 336 -10.76 -15.13 5.58
N MET A 337 -9.53 -14.86 5.15
CA MET A 337 -8.98 -15.24 3.86
C MET A 337 -7.49 -15.59 3.98
N ASN A 338 -7.04 -16.54 3.16
CA ASN A 338 -5.63 -16.90 3.08
C ASN A 338 -4.83 -15.87 2.28
N ILE A 339 -4.50 -14.73 2.90
CA ILE A 339 -3.68 -13.68 2.30
C ILE A 339 -2.28 -14.24 2.01
N THR A 340 -1.77 -14.00 0.81
CA THR A 340 -0.44 -14.45 0.39
C THR A 340 0.58 -13.31 0.35
N GLY A 341 0.12 -12.06 0.27
CA GLY A 341 1.01 -10.91 0.23
C GLY A 341 0.33 -9.58 0.57
N LEU A 342 1.16 -8.59 0.92
CA LEU A 342 0.74 -7.24 1.23
C LEU A 342 1.18 -6.25 0.15
N ILE A 343 0.37 -5.22 -0.05
CA ILE A 343 0.76 -4.02 -0.77
C ILE A 343 0.54 -2.82 0.13
N LEU A 344 1.59 -2.02 0.35
CA LEU A 344 1.49 -0.82 1.18
C LEU A 344 1.47 0.43 0.29
N THR A 345 0.47 1.27 0.44
CA THR A 345 0.28 2.48 -0.39
C THR A 345 0.40 3.76 0.45
N LYS A 346 0.43 4.91 -0.24
CA LYS A 346 0.44 6.26 0.36
C LYS A 346 1.61 6.52 1.31
N LEU A 347 2.77 5.95 0.99
CA LEU A 347 3.99 6.17 1.78
C LEU A 347 4.49 7.62 1.69
N ASP A 348 4.15 8.32 0.61
CA ASP A 348 4.51 9.70 0.31
C ASP A 348 3.86 10.75 1.22
N GLY A 349 2.75 10.42 1.87
CA GLY A 349 2.00 11.36 2.70
C GLY A 349 2.23 11.23 4.20
N THR A 350 2.94 10.19 4.65
CA THR A 350 2.84 9.73 6.05
C THR A 350 4.16 9.80 6.82
N ALA A 351 4.04 10.06 8.12
CA ALA A 351 5.12 9.86 9.08
C ALA A 351 5.03 8.50 9.79
N LYS A 352 4.08 7.64 9.39
CA LYS A 352 3.74 6.36 10.03
C LYS A 352 4.18 5.12 9.22
N GLY A 353 5.17 5.27 8.34
CA GLY A 353 5.71 4.19 7.51
C GLY A 353 6.27 2.99 8.29
N GLY A 354 6.58 3.16 9.58
CA GLY A 354 7.03 2.08 10.48
C GLY A 354 6.01 0.97 10.70
N VAL A 355 4.73 1.20 10.41
CA VAL A 355 3.62 0.25 10.61
C VAL A 355 3.80 -1.09 9.90
N ILE A 356 4.61 -1.14 8.84
CA ILE A 356 4.81 -2.38 8.09
C ILE A 356 5.62 -3.43 8.87
N VAL A 357 6.50 -2.97 9.77
CA VAL A 357 7.34 -3.82 10.62
C VAL A 357 6.49 -4.71 11.54
N PRO A 358 5.56 -4.18 12.37
CA PRO A 358 4.71 -5.01 13.20
C PRO A 358 3.78 -5.91 12.39
N ILE A 359 3.27 -5.45 11.23
CA ILE A 359 2.41 -6.27 10.37
C ILE A 359 3.19 -7.51 9.88
N CYS A 360 4.41 -7.33 9.37
CA CYS A 360 5.24 -8.45 8.92
C CYS A 360 5.64 -9.37 10.08
N HIS A 361 6.02 -8.77 11.21
CA HIS A 361 6.42 -9.52 12.39
C HIS A 361 5.30 -10.41 12.91
N GLU A 362 4.11 -9.85 13.10
CA GLU A 362 2.98 -10.55 13.70
C GLU A 362 2.29 -11.46 12.70
N LEU A 363 2.05 -10.94 11.49
CA LEU A 363 1.22 -11.64 10.53
C LEU A 363 2.00 -12.62 9.65
N LYS A 364 3.33 -12.55 9.65
CA LYS A 364 4.19 -13.39 8.79
C LYS A 364 3.75 -13.34 7.32
N LEU A 365 3.30 -12.17 6.88
CA LEU A 365 2.89 -11.93 5.50
C LEU A 365 3.99 -11.15 4.78
N PRO A 366 4.44 -11.59 3.60
CA PRO A 366 5.44 -10.86 2.83
C PRO A 366 4.82 -9.60 2.23
N VAL A 367 5.57 -8.51 2.22
CA VAL A 367 5.23 -7.34 1.42
C VAL A 367 5.71 -7.60 0.01
N ARG A 368 4.78 -7.59 -0.97
CA ARG A 368 5.11 -7.80 -2.38
C ARG A 368 5.46 -6.47 -3.05
N PHE A 369 4.69 -5.44 -2.76
CA PHE A 369 4.80 -4.14 -3.40
C PHE A 369 4.62 -2.97 -2.45
N ILE A 370 5.22 -1.84 -2.81
CA ILE A 370 5.02 -0.55 -2.17
C ILE A 370 4.64 0.52 -3.20
N GLY A 371 3.66 1.34 -2.84
CA GLY A 371 3.20 2.50 -3.59
C GLY A 371 3.87 3.78 -3.07
N ILE A 372 4.67 4.43 -3.92
CA ILE A 372 5.51 5.59 -3.57
C ILE A 372 5.05 6.89 -4.25
N GLY A 373 3.77 6.97 -4.65
CA GLY A 373 3.19 8.15 -5.29
C GLY A 373 1.97 7.83 -6.14
N GLU A 374 1.54 8.80 -6.94
CA GLU A 374 0.35 8.71 -7.80
C GLU A 374 0.66 8.31 -9.24
N GLY A 375 1.91 8.47 -9.68
CA GLY A 375 2.37 8.12 -11.03
C GLY A 375 2.15 6.64 -11.35
N MET A 376 2.02 6.33 -12.64
CA MET A 376 1.69 4.98 -13.10
C MET A 376 2.77 3.95 -12.75
N ASP A 377 4.03 4.41 -12.70
CA ASP A 377 5.19 3.58 -12.38
C ASP A 377 5.59 3.65 -10.89
N ASP A 378 4.79 4.32 -10.05
CA ASP A 378 5.06 4.47 -8.61
C ASP A 378 4.62 3.24 -7.78
N LEU A 379 4.51 2.06 -8.41
CA LEU A 379 4.34 0.77 -7.73
C LEU A 379 5.60 -0.06 -7.93
N ARG A 380 6.33 -0.34 -6.85
CA ARG A 380 7.63 -1.02 -6.87
C ARG A 380 7.57 -2.33 -6.11
N PRO A 381 8.29 -3.38 -6.56
CA PRO A 381 8.57 -4.52 -5.70
C PRO A 381 9.19 -4.05 -4.39
N PHE A 382 8.83 -4.71 -3.31
CA PHE A 382 9.37 -4.38 -2.00
C PHE A 382 10.76 -4.99 -1.81
N ASP A 383 11.73 -4.17 -1.42
CA ASP A 383 13.03 -4.61 -0.94
C ASP A 383 13.15 -4.28 0.56
N PRO A 384 13.25 -5.30 1.44
CA PRO A 384 13.35 -5.10 2.89
C PRO A 384 14.55 -4.23 3.32
N ARG A 385 15.68 -4.34 2.61
CA ARG A 385 16.92 -3.61 2.94
C ARG A 385 16.82 -2.16 2.52
N GLU A 386 16.39 -1.90 1.29
CA GLU A 386 16.17 -0.53 0.80
C GLU A 386 15.13 0.20 1.65
N PHE A 387 14.05 -0.49 2.04
CA PHE A 387 13.04 0.10 2.90
C PHE A 387 13.58 0.44 4.30
N ALA A 388 14.32 -0.49 4.92
CA ALA A 388 14.93 -0.24 6.22
C ALA A 388 15.96 0.91 6.16
N GLU A 389 16.73 1.00 5.08
CA GLU A 389 17.69 2.09 4.87
C GLU A 389 17.01 3.44 4.63
N ALA A 390 15.92 3.47 3.86
CA ALA A 390 15.17 4.69 3.65
C ALA A 390 14.45 5.16 4.92
N LEU A 391 14.10 4.24 5.83
CA LEU A 391 13.46 4.53 7.10
C LEU A 391 14.44 5.01 8.19
N LEU A 392 15.68 4.50 8.21
CA LEU A 392 16.72 4.77 9.21
C LEU A 392 17.95 5.49 8.65
#